data_AF-A0A1A9VPC6-F1
#
_entry.id   AF-A0A1A9VPC6-F1
#
_cell.length_a   1.000
_cell.length_b   1.000
_cell.length_c   1.000
_cell.angle_alpha   90.00
_cell.angle_beta   90.00
_cell.angle_gamma   90.00
#
_symmetry.space_group_name_H-M   'P 1'
#
loop_
_entity.id
_entity.type
_entity.pdbx_description
1 polymer ?
#
loop_
_entity_poly.entity_id
_entity_poly.type
_entity_poly.pdbx_seq_one_letter_code
_entity_poly.pdbx_strand_id
1 'polypeptide(L)'
;MCYAVFMFILLILQSVILVLLWTNKEKISQAMGQVIESAWERESREAGVFEAIQKSLKCCGVNGVIDYGAILKLPPPSCCENDSCIPTNFYGGCRQKFIDLVTGSTDNAKYFSLGLIAVELVGFIFACCLANNIRNYKRRNIY
;
A
#
# COMPACT_ATOMS: atom_id res chain seq x y z
N MET A 1 4.94 15.28 26.00
CA MET A 1 3.84 15.99 25.30
C MET A 1 3.91 15.79 23.79
N CYS A 2 5.09 15.86 23.15
CA CYS A 2 5.23 15.63 21.70
C CYS A 2 4.68 14.27 21.24
N TYR A 3 4.92 13.18 21.99
CA TYR A 3 4.41 11.84 21.67
C TYR A 3 2.89 11.78 21.49
N ALA A 4 2.12 12.40 22.41
CA ALA A 4 0.66 12.44 22.32
C ALA A 4 0.17 13.26 21.11
N VAL A 5 0.89 14.34 20.76
CA VAL A 5 0.59 15.15 19.57
C VAL A 5 0.83 14.36 18.28
N PHE A 6 1.97 13.65 18.18
CA PHE A 6 2.24 12.80 17.02
C PHE A 6 1.20 11.68 16.87
N MET A 7 0.85 11.00 17.96
CA MET A 7 -0.19 9.97 17.93
C MET A 7 -1.56 10.52 17.49
N PHE A 8 -1.93 11.71 17.95
CA PHE A 8 -3.17 12.35 17.53
C PHE A 8 -3.17 12.71 16.02
N ILE A 9 -2.03 13.19 15.49
CA ILE A 9 -1.89 13.48 14.06
C ILE A 9 -1.99 12.18 13.23
N LEU A 10 -1.33 11.10 13.65
CA LEU A 10 -1.41 9.81 12.98
C LEU A 10 -2.84 9.27 12.93
N LEU A 11 -3.58 9.39 14.04
CA LEU A 11 -4.97 8.98 14.11
C LEU A 11 -5.87 9.73 13.12
N ILE A 12 -5.67 11.06 12.98
CA ILE A 12 -6.40 11.86 11.99
C ILE A 12 -6.06 11.38 10.57
N LEU A 13 -4.78 11.19 10.25
CA LEU A 13 -4.35 10.73 8.93
C LEU A 13 -4.93 9.35 8.59
N GLN A 14 -4.87 8.39 9.51
CA GLN A 14 -5.46 7.06 9.31
C GLN A 14 -6.97 7.13 9.09
N SER A 15 -7.67 7.95 9.87
CA SER A 15 -9.12 8.14 9.73
C SER A 15 -9.50 8.73 8.37
N VAL A 16 -8.75 9.72 7.87
CA VAL A 16 -8.95 10.30 6.53
C VAL A 16 -8.73 9.26 5.44
N ILE A 17 -7.64 8.49 5.51
CA ILE A 17 -7.34 7.44 4.53
C ILE A 17 -8.46 6.39 4.51
N LEU A 18 -8.96 5.96 5.68
CA LEU A 18 -10.06 5.00 5.78
C LEU A 18 -11.35 5.51 5.12
N VAL A 19 -11.71 6.77 5.35
CA VAL A 19 -12.90 7.39 4.72
C VAL A 19 -12.72 7.52 3.21
N LEU A 20 -11.54 7.93 2.74
CA LEU A 20 -11.23 8.05 1.31
C LEU A 20 -11.30 6.69 0.60
N LEU A 21 -10.73 5.65 1.21
CA LEU A 21 -10.80 4.27 0.69
C LEU A 21 -12.24 3.76 0.58
N TRP A 22 -13.10 4.13 1.52
CA TRP A 22 -14.51 3.73 1.48
C TRP A 22 -15.28 4.48 0.38
N THR A 23 -15.12 5.80 0.33
CA THR A 23 -15.94 6.68 -0.52
C THR A 23 -15.52 6.66 -1.99
N ASN A 24 -14.23 6.51 -2.30
CA ASN A 24 -13.69 6.73 -3.65
C ASN A 24 -13.06 5.47 -4.25
N LYS A 25 -13.67 4.29 -4.05
CA LYS A 25 -13.16 3.00 -4.56
C LYS A 25 -12.78 3.06 -6.04
N GLU A 26 -13.62 3.65 -6.88
CA GLU A 26 -13.37 3.78 -8.32
C GLU A 26 -12.16 4.67 -8.62
N LYS A 27 -12.07 5.86 -8.01
CA LYS A 27 -10.93 6.77 -8.23
C LYS A 27 -9.63 6.14 -7.74
N ILE A 28 -9.67 5.37 -6.67
CA ILE A 28 -8.51 4.63 -6.19
C ILE A 28 -8.13 3.54 -7.18
N SER A 29 -9.08 2.77 -7.71
CA SER A 29 -8.76 1.79 -8.77
C SER A 29 -8.12 2.44 -10.01
N GLN A 30 -8.55 3.64 -10.39
CA GLN A 30 -7.96 4.40 -11.49
C GLN A 30 -6.57 4.91 -11.15
N ALA A 31 -6.38 5.53 -9.98
CA ALA A 31 -5.08 6.02 -9.52
C ALA A 31 -4.06 4.88 -9.42
N MET A 32 -4.48 3.71 -8.89
CA MET A 32 -3.65 2.52 -8.81
C MET A 32 -3.28 2.00 -10.22
N GLY A 33 -4.22 2.04 -11.17
CA GLY A 33 -3.93 1.75 -12.57
C GLY A 33 -2.90 2.70 -13.19
N GLN A 34 -3.02 4.00 -12.93
CA GLN A 34 -2.07 5.02 -13.41
C GLN A 34 -0.67 4.83 -12.84
N VAL A 35 -0.54 4.35 -11.59
CA VAL A 35 0.77 4.03 -11.00
C VAL A 35 1.46 2.91 -11.77
N ILE A 36 0.72 1.85 -12.12
CA ILE A 36 1.25 0.74 -12.93
C ILE A 36 1.63 1.22 -14.33
N GLU A 37 0.79 2.06 -14.95
CA GLU A 37 1.04 2.62 -16.28
C GLU A 37 2.28 3.54 -16.28
N SER A 38 2.42 4.38 -15.25
CA SER A 38 3.61 5.23 -15.05
C SER A 38 4.88 4.41 -14.83
N ALA A 39 4.79 3.28 -14.12
CA ALA A 39 5.91 2.37 -13.94
C ALA A 39 6.26 1.65 -15.25
N TRP A 40 5.27 1.32 -16.08
CA TRP A 40 5.47 0.73 -17.40
C TRP A 40 6.14 1.67 -18.40
N GLU A 41 5.80 2.96 -18.37
CA GLU A 41 6.50 3.96 -19.17
C GLU A 41 8.00 4.01 -18.88
N ARG A 42 8.40 3.75 -17.62
CA ARG A 42 9.82 3.65 -17.25
C ARG A 42 10.46 2.40 -17.84
N GLU A 43 9.77 1.26 -17.81
CA GLU A 43 10.23 0.02 -18.45
C GLU A 43 10.49 0.18 -19.95
N SER A 44 9.68 1.01 -20.61
CA SER A 44 9.86 1.32 -22.03
C SER A 44 11.20 2.04 -22.29
N ARG A 45 11.62 2.91 -21.37
CA ARG A 45 12.88 3.67 -21.45
C ARG A 45 14.10 2.88 -20.97
N GLU A 46 13.95 2.13 -19.89
CA GLU A 46 15.02 1.38 -19.23
C GLU A 46 14.48 0.02 -18.83
N ALA A 47 15.10 -1.05 -19.34
CA ALA A 47 14.65 -2.41 -19.04
C ALA A 47 14.99 -2.80 -17.60
N GLY A 48 14.09 -3.53 -16.93
CA GLY A 48 14.32 -4.11 -15.61
C GLY A 48 13.68 -3.35 -14.43
N VAL A 49 13.15 -2.16 -14.64
CA VAL A 49 12.49 -1.36 -13.58
C VAL A 49 11.19 -2.02 -13.12
N PHE A 50 10.50 -2.70 -14.04
CA PHE A 50 9.19 -3.28 -13.83
C PHE A 50 9.24 -4.76 -13.40
N GLU A 51 10.40 -5.41 -13.48
CA GLU A 51 10.58 -6.81 -13.08
C GLU A 51 10.28 -7.03 -11.59
N ALA A 52 10.66 -6.09 -10.72
CA ALA A 52 10.39 -6.16 -9.29
C ALA A 52 8.88 -6.16 -8.97
N ILE A 53 8.10 -5.38 -9.73
CA ILE A 53 6.65 -5.32 -9.63
C ILE A 53 6.05 -6.66 -10.08
N GLN A 54 6.49 -7.16 -11.22
CA GLN A 54 6.02 -8.43 -11.78
C GLN A 54 6.29 -9.62 -10.85
N LYS A 55 7.48 -9.67 -10.26
CA LYS A 55 7.85 -10.72 -9.31
C LYS A 55 7.03 -10.64 -8.02
N SER A 56 6.76 -9.43 -7.53
CA SER A 56 5.99 -9.22 -6.29
C SER A 56 4.50 -9.50 -6.47
N LEU A 57 3.93 -9.12 -7.61
CA LEU A 57 2.50 -9.25 -7.89
C LEU A 57 2.12 -10.50 -8.69
N LYS A 58 3.11 -11.30 -9.13
CA LYS A 58 2.93 -12.44 -10.05
C LYS A 58 2.05 -12.03 -11.24
N CYS A 59 2.53 -11.04 -11.99
CA CYS A 59 1.82 -10.43 -13.11
C CYS A 59 2.80 -10.15 -14.27
N CYS A 60 2.28 -9.91 -15.47
CA CYS A 60 3.10 -9.61 -16.65
C CYS A 60 2.49 -8.47 -17.48
N GLY A 61 3.29 -7.46 -17.78
CA GLY A 61 2.85 -6.24 -18.49
C GLY A 61 1.76 -5.45 -17.75
N VAL A 62 1.22 -4.41 -18.37
CA VAL A 62 0.13 -3.61 -17.81
C VAL A 62 -1.18 -4.40 -17.87
N ASN A 63 -1.55 -4.84 -19.07
CA ASN A 63 -2.72 -5.63 -19.38
C ASN A 63 -2.35 -7.10 -19.69
N GLY A 64 -1.10 -7.36 -20.06
CA GLY A 64 -0.60 -8.71 -20.27
C GLY A 64 0.76 -8.75 -20.97
N VAL A 65 1.21 -9.95 -21.30
CA VAL A 65 2.48 -10.16 -22.03
C VAL A 65 2.52 -9.45 -23.39
N ILE A 66 1.37 -9.16 -24.00
CA ILE A 66 1.26 -8.45 -25.28
C ILE A 66 1.87 -7.04 -25.24
N ASP A 67 1.91 -6.40 -24.06
CA ASP A 67 2.45 -5.04 -23.93
C ASP A 67 3.96 -5.01 -24.21
N TYR A 68 4.68 -6.09 -23.90
CA TYR A 68 6.09 -6.24 -24.27
C TYR A 68 6.31 -6.27 -25.78
N GLY A 69 5.39 -6.93 -26.51
CA GLY A 69 5.41 -6.95 -27.96
C GLY A 69 5.21 -5.55 -28.57
N ALA A 70 4.36 -4.72 -27.95
CA ALA A 70 4.11 -3.35 -28.41
C ALA A 70 5.34 -2.43 -28.28
N ILE A 71 6.21 -2.69 -27.29
CA ILE A 71 7.46 -1.94 -27.09
C ILE A 71 8.69 -2.63 -27.73
N LEU A 72 8.47 -3.67 -28.55
CA LEU A 72 9.50 -4.51 -29.18
C LEU A 72 10.54 -5.06 -28.18
N LYS A 73 10.12 -5.40 -26.96
CA LYS A 73 10.95 -6.05 -25.95
C LYS A 73 10.50 -7.48 -25.69
N LEU A 74 11.43 -8.32 -25.27
CA LEU A 74 11.08 -9.65 -24.79
C LEU A 74 10.58 -9.56 -23.34
N PRO A 75 9.53 -10.32 -22.98
CA PRO A 75 9.10 -10.44 -21.60
C PRO A 75 10.24 -11.01 -20.74
N PRO A 76 10.53 -10.42 -19.57
CA PRO A 76 11.52 -10.94 -18.65
C PRO A 76 11.05 -12.24 -17.98
N PRO A 77 11.96 -13.04 -17.39
CA PRO A 77 11.59 -14.26 -16.67
C PRO A 77 10.68 -14.01 -15.45
N SER A 78 10.59 -12.77 -14.94
CA SER A 78 9.63 -12.38 -13.89
C SER A 78 8.16 -12.50 -14.29
N CYS A 79 7.87 -12.62 -15.59
CA CYS A 79 6.51 -12.76 -16.14
C CYS A 79 5.90 -14.17 -16.02
N CYS A 80 6.64 -15.16 -15.53
CA CYS A 80 6.17 -16.54 -15.41
C CYS A 80 6.66 -17.20 -14.11
N GLU A 81 6.06 -18.34 -13.73
CA GLU A 81 6.36 -19.00 -12.44
C GLU A 81 7.66 -19.83 -12.45
N ASN A 82 8.06 -20.30 -13.63
CA ASN A 82 9.28 -21.09 -13.84
C ASN A 82 10.21 -20.33 -14.77
N ASP A 83 11.53 -20.57 -14.70
CA ASP A 83 12.54 -19.96 -15.60
C ASP A 83 12.27 -20.22 -17.10
N SER A 84 11.38 -21.16 -17.42
CA SER A 84 10.86 -21.39 -18.76
C SER A 84 9.52 -20.67 -18.96
N CYS A 85 9.56 -19.44 -19.47
CA CYS A 85 8.36 -18.72 -19.92
C CYS A 85 7.85 -19.34 -21.23
N ILE A 86 6.78 -20.14 -21.12
CA ILE A 86 6.04 -20.72 -22.27
C ILE A 86 4.76 -19.88 -22.44
N PRO A 87 4.21 -19.72 -23.67
CA PRO A 87 2.97 -18.94 -23.90
C PRO A 87 1.78 -19.30 -23.01
N THR A 88 1.73 -20.52 -22.48
CA THR A 88 0.67 -21.01 -21.60
C THR A 88 0.89 -20.71 -20.11
N ASN A 89 2.07 -20.21 -19.73
CA ASN A 89 2.48 -19.99 -18.33
C ASN A 89 2.74 -18.51 -17.99
N PHE A 90 2.31 -17.59 -18.85
CA PHE A 90 2.40 -16.16 -18.55
C PHE A 90 1.36 -15.75 -17.53
N TYR A 91 1.76 -14.91 -16.57
CA TYR A 91 0.82 -14.29 -15.66
C TYR A 91 -0.08 -13.27 -16.38
N GLY A 92 -1.24 -12.99 -15.78
CA GLY A 92 -2.14 -11.93 -16.25
C GLY A 92 -1.58 -10.51 -16.03
N GLY A 93 -2.29 -9.50 -16.53
CA GLY A 93 -1.87 -8.09 -16.45
C GLY A 93 -1.69 -7.55 -15.02
N CYS A 94 -0.65 -6.74 -14.81
CA CYS A 94 -0.34 -6.14 -13.52
C CYS A 94 -1.37 -5.11 -13.06
N ARG A 95 -2.05 -4.42 -13.98
CA ARG A 95 -3.06 -3.41 -13.63
C ARG A 95 -4.20 -4.02 -12.83
N GLN A 96 -4.82 -5.08 -13.36
CA GLN A 96 -5.93 -5.73 -12.67
C GLN A 96 -5.45 -6.42 -11.40
N LYS A 97 -4.30 -7.11 -11.43
CA LYS A 97 -3.71 -7.74 -10.23
C LYS A 97 -3.39 -6.73 -9.13
N PHE A 98 -2.92 -5.53 -9.47
CA PHE A 98 -2.63 -4.47 -8.51
C PHE A 98 -3.91 -3.85 -7.96
N ILE A 99 -4.91 -3.61 -8.82
CA ILE A 99 -6.24 -3.17 -8.39
C ILE A 99 -6.84 -4.22 -7.46
N ASP A 100 -6.81 -5.51 -7.80
CA ASP A 100 -7.31 -6.62 -6.99
C ASP A 100 -6.49 -6.79 -5.71
N LEU A 101 -5.18 -6.57 -5.73
CA LEU A 101 -4.37 -6.58 -4.52
C LEU A 101 -4.82 -5.46 -3.60
N VAL A 102 -5.01 -4.24 -4.10
CA VAL A 102 -5.44 -3.12 -3.27
C VAL A 102 -6.88 -3.29 -2.81
N THR A 103 -7.81 -3.62 -3.71
CA THR A 103 -9.26 -3.70 -3.48
C THR A 103 -9.70 -5.03 -2.86
N GLY A 104 -9.14 -6.15 -3.28
CA GLY A 104 -9.34 -7.48 -2.69
C GLY A 104 -8.61 -7.64 -1.35
N SER A 105 -7.44 -7.01 -1.17
CA SER A 105 -6.89 -6.86 0.19
C SER A 105 -7.59 -5.77 0.99
N THR A 106 -8.50 -4.95 0.41
CA THR A 106 -9.19 -3.89 1.17
C THR A 106 -10.03 -4.49 2.29
N ASP A 107 -10.59 -5.69 2.15
CA ASP A 107 -11.34 -6.31 3.25
C ASP A 107 -10.42 -6.55 4.46
N ASN A 108 -9.25 -7.17 4.26
CA ASN A 108 -8.27 -7.34 5.33
C ASN A 108 -7.63 -6.02 5.77
N ALA A 109 -7.38 -5.09 4.85
CA ALA A 109 -6.75 -3.80 5.12
C ALA A 109 -7.66 -2.88 5.94
N LYS A 110 -8.99 -2.98 5.76
CA LYS A 110 -9.98 -2.30 6.62
C LYS A 110 -9.87 -2.77 8.07
N TYR A 111 -9.84 -4.08 8.29
CA TYR A 111 -9.68 -4.64 9.64
C TYR A 111 -8.33 -4.27 10.26
N PHE A 112 -7.26 -4.30 9.45
CA PHE A 112 -5.94 -3.87 9.89
C PHE A 112 -5.92 -2.38 10.29
N SER A 113 -6.48 -1.50 9.46
CA SER A 113 -6.55 -0.07 9.76
C SER A 113 -7.42 0.21 10.98
N LEU A 114 -8.53 -0.50 11.16
CA LEU A 114 -9.37 -0.38 12.35
C LEU A 114 -8.61 -0.83 13.62
N GLY A 115 -7.83 -1.90 13.51
CA GLY A 115 -6.96 -2.38 14.60
C GLY A 115 -5.89 -1.36 14.97
N LEU A 116 -5.24 -0.73 13.99
CA LEU A 116 -4.27 0.35 14.24
C LEU A 116 -4.89 1.53 14.99
N ILE A 117 -6.06 2.00 14.57
CA ILE A 117 -6.77 3.09 15.24
C ILE A 117 -7.07 2.72 16.70
N ALA A 118 -7.49 1.48 16.96
CA ALA A 118 -7.76 1.01 18.32
C ALA A 118 -6.50 1.02 19.20
N VAL A 119 -5.36 0.55 18.68
CA VAL A 119 -4.07 0.55 19.39
C VAL A 119 -3.57 1.98 19.64
N GLU A 120 -3.71 2.89 18.67
CA GLU A 120 -3.35 4.30 18.83
C GLU A 120 -4.19 5.00 19.90
N LEU A 121 -5.51 4.74 19.94
CA LEU A 121 -6.38 5.26 20.99
C LEU A 121 -5.94 4.81 22.38
N VAL A 122 -5.59 3.53 22.54
CA VAL A 122 -5.07 2.98 23.80
C VAL A 122 -3.75 3.66 24.18
N GLY A 123 -2.82 3.80 23.24
CA GLY A 123 -1.55 4.50 23.45
C GLY A 123 -1.72 5.97 23.83
N PHE A 124 -2.69 6.66 23.22
CA PHE A 124 -3.04 8.04 23.53
C PHE A 124 -3.60 8.18 24.95
N ILE A 125 -4.53 7.30 25.35
CA ILE A 125 -5.07 7.27 26.71
C ILE A 125 -3.95 7.09 27.74
N PHE A 126 -3.06 6.11 27.52
CA PHE A 126 -1.93 5.89 28.43
C PHE A 126 -0.96 7.07 28.49
N ALA A 127 -0.67 7.71 27.35
CA ALA A 127 0.17 8.91 27.32
C ALA A 127 -0.44 10.06 28.13
N CYS A 128 -1.76 10.26 28.05
CA CYS A 128 -2.48 11.26 28.83
C CYS A 128 -2.49 10.92 30.33
N CYS A 129 -2.76 9.66 30.70
CA CYS A 129 -2.73 9.20 32.09
C CYS A 129 -1.34 9.40 32.70
N LEU A 130 -0.28 9.03 31.99
CA LEU A 130 1.11 9.21 32.42
C LEU A 130 1.46 10.69 32.60
N ALA A 131 1.10 11.54 31.62
CA ALA A 131 1.33 12.98 31.71
C ALA A 131 0.61 13.60 32.93
N ASN A 132 -0.61 13.17 33.21
CA ASN A 132 -1.36 13.63 34.37
C ASN A 132 -0.74 13.14 35.69
N ASN A 133 -0.31 11.88 35.75
CA ASN A 133 0.35 11.31 36.93
C ASN A 133 1.67 12.05 37.24
N ILE A 134 2.53 12.27 36.24
CA ILE A 134 3.79 13.02 36.40
C ILE A 134 3.54 14.45 36.89
N ARG A 135 2.55 15.14 36.31
CA ARG A 135 2.19 16.50 36.74
C ARG A 135 1.68 16.52 38.18
N ASN A 136 0.90 15.51 38.56
CA ASN A 136 0.38 15.38 39.93
C ASN A 136 1.50 15.04 40.93
N TYR A 137 2.43 14.14 40.58
CA TYR A 137 3.60 13.82 41.38
C TYR A 137 4.48 15.06 41.60
N LYS A 138 4.77 15.81 40.53
CA LYS A 138 5.52 17.07 40.63
C LYS A 138 4.83 18.09 41.55
N ARG A 139 3.48 18.19 41.52
CA ARG A 139 2.75 19.05 42.46
C ARG A 139 2.86 18.58 43.91
N ARG A 140 2.81 17.27 44.17
CA ARG A 140 2.89 16.72 45.53
C ARG A 140 4.27 16.87 46.17
N ASN A 141 5.35 16.74 45.40
CA ASN A 141 6.73 16.85 45.91
C ASN A 141 7.23 18.30 46.08
N ILE A 142 6.43 19.31 45.72
CA ILE A 142 6.78 20.73 45.93
C ILE A 142 6.27 21.23 47.31
N TYR A 143 5.41 20.45 47.99
CA TYR A 143 5.00 20.67 49.38
C TYR A 143 5.77 19.73 50.30
#